data_AF-A0A923V4Z9-F1
#
_entry.id   AF-A0A923V4Z9-F1
#
_cell.length_a   1.000
_cell.length_b   1.000
_cell.length_c   1.000
_cell.angle_alpha   90.00
_cell.angle_beta   90.00
_cell.angle_gamma   90.00
#
_symmetry.space_group_name_H-M   'P 1'
#
loop_
_entity.id
_entity.type
_entity.pdbx_description
1 polymer ?
#
loop_
_entity_poly.entity_id
_entity_poly.type
_entity_poly.pdbx_seq_one_letter_code
_entity_poly.pdbx_strand_id
1 'polypeptide(L)'
;MTAIEVVSFVLLGIVMTYAIFKQLDPRGLFIVGTILLVSELFSQMKWRSAMICRNCGFDPVVYVRNPEQAGLKIKAFMDRRSESPEHLLRAPVQRPTQKAKKGENLSLKL
;
A
#
# COMPACT_ATOMS: atom_id res chain seq x y z
N MET A 1 2.84 -10.03 -7.36
CA MET A 1 2.74 -11.17 -8.28
C MET A 1 4.12 -11.59 -8.73
N THR A 2 4.81 -12.29 -7.85
CA THR A 2 6.02 -13.05 -8.19
C THR A 2 5.61 -14.40 -8.81
N ALA A 3 6.53 -15.07 -9.50
CA ALA A 3 6.26 -16.39 -10.09
C ALA A 3 5.81 -17.44 -9.04
N ILE A 4 6.35 -17.33 -7.83
CA ILE A 4 6.01 -18.21 -6.70
C ILE A 4 4.55 -18.04 -6.31
N GLU A 5 4.07 -16.80 -6.20
CA GLU A 5 2.67 -16.51 -5.85
C GLU A 5 1.71 -17.12 -6.87
N VAL A 6 2.03 -17.05 -8.16
CA VAL A 6 1.21 -17.61 -9.24
C VAL A 6 1.11 -19.14 -9.11
N VAL A 7 2.24 -19.82 -8.88
CA VAL A 7 2.26 -21.29 -8.72
C VAL A 7 1.48 -21.71 -7.47
N SER A 8 1.68 -21.03 -6.34
CA SER A 8 0.94 -21.28 -5.11
C SER A 8 -0.56 -21.09 -5.31
N PHE A 9 -0.96 -20.09 -6.08
CA PHE A 9 -2.36 -19.82 -6.40
C PHE A 9 -3.03 -20.95 -7.17
N VAL A 10 -2.35 -21.44 -8.22
CA VAL A 10 -2.85 -22.54 -9.05
C VAL A 10 -2.98 -23.81 -8.22
N LEU A 11 -1.97 -24.12 -7.40
CA LEU A 11 -1.97 -25.29 -6.54
C LEU A 11 -3.09 -25.23 -5.50
N LEU A 12 -3.27 -24.06 -4.85
CA LEU A 12 -4.35 -23.83 -3.89
C LEU A 12 -5.73 -23.97 -4.54
N GLY A 13 -5.90 -23.46 -5.76
CA GLY A 13 -7.16 -23.59 -6.52
C GLY A 13 -7.52 -25.05 -6.82
N ILE A 14 -6.53 -25.86 -7.21
CA ILE A 14 -6.71 -27.30 -7.45
C ILE A 14 -7.12 -28.02 -6.15
N VAL A 15 -6.41 -27.77 -5.06
CA VAL A 15 -6.69 -28.38 -3.74
C VAL A 15 -8.08 -27.99 -3.24
N MET A 16 -8.45 -26.71 -3.32
CA MET A 16 -9.76 -26.23 -2.89
C MET A 16 -10.90 -26.82 -3.73
N THR A 17 -10.72 -26.92 -5.05
CA THR A 17 -11.71 -27.55 -5.93
C THR A 17 -11.92 -29.01 -5.57
N TYR A 18 -10.83 -29.75 -5.37
CA TYR A 18 -10.91 -31.15 -4.95
C TYR A 18 -11.54 -31.32 -3.55
N ALA A 19 -11.24 -30.42 -2.62
CA ALA A 19 -11.81 -30.47 -1.27
C ALA A 19 -13.33 -30.26 -1.27
N ILE A 20 -13.83 -29.32 -2.08
CA ILE A 20 -15.26 -28.94 -2.14
C ILE A 20 -16.06 -29.93 -2.98
N PHE A 21 -15.62 -30.19 -4.21
CA PHE A 21 -16.40 -30.96 -5.19
C PHE A 21 -16.06 -32.46 -5.20
N LYS A 22 -15.02 -32.89 -4.49
CA LYS A 22 -14.49 -34.28 -4.48
C LYS A 22 -14.07 -34.83 -5.85
N GLN A 23 -14.23 -34.04 -6.90
CA GLN A 23 -13.83 -34.30 -8.28
C GLN A 23 -13.23 -33.03 -8.89
N LEU A 24 -12.35 -33.21 -9.86
CA LEU A 24 -11.72 -32.13 -10.62
C LEU A 24 -12.64 -31.70 -11.76
N ASP A 25 -13.69 -30.96 -11.41
CA ASP A 25 -14.56 -30.34 -12.40
C ASP A 25 -13.98 -29.00 -12.89
N PRO A 26 -13.86 -28.79 -14.21
CA PRO A 26 -13.32 -27.54 -14.76
C PRO A 26 -14.19 -26.32 -14.41
N ARG A 27 -15.50 -26.53 -14.21
CA ARG A 27 -16.44 -25.49 -13.77
C ARG A 27 -16.16 -25.04 -12.33
N GLY A 28 -15.92 -26.00 -11.43
CA GLY A 28 -15.57 -25.72 -10.04
C GLY A 28 -14.25 -24.97 -9.93
N LEU A 29 -13.25 -25.38 -10.73
CA LEU A 29 -11.94 -24.73 -10.78
C LEU A 29 -12.04 -23.27 -11.24
N PHE A 30 -12.91 -22.98 -12.22
CA PHE A 30 -13.11 -21.61 -12.70
C PHE A 30 -13.74 -20.71 -11.63
N ILE A 31 -14.74 -21.22 -10.91
CA ILE A 31 -15.42 -20.45 -9.85
C ILE A 31 -14.45 -20.18 -8.69
N VAL A 32 -13.79 -21.24 -8.18
CA VAL A 32 -12.84 -21.13 -7.07
C VAL A 32 -11.64 -20.28 -7.47
N GLY A 33 -11.09 -20.47 -8.66
CA GLY A 33 -9.98 -19.68 -9.19
C GLY A 33 -10.32 -18.19 -9.28
N THR A 34 -11.52 -17.85 -9.75
CA THR A 34 -11.98 -16.45 -9.81
C THR A 34 -12.11 -15.84 -8.40
N ILE A 35 -12.70 -16.57 -7.46
CA ILE A 35 -12.86 -16.11 -6.07
C ILE A 35 -11.50 -15.87 -5.41
N LEU A 36 -10.55 -16.80 -5.61
CA LEU A 36 -9.20 -16.63 -5.10
C LEU A 36 -8.58 -15.37 -5.71
N LEU A 37 -8.66 -15.19 -7.03
CA LEU A 37 -8.04 -14.05 -7.72
C LEU A 37 -8.56 -12.71 -7.17
N VAL A 38 -9.88 -12.61 -7.00
CA VAL A 38 -10.51 -11.43 -6.37
C VAL A 38 -9.99 -11.25 -4.94
N SER A 39 -9.92 -12.32 -4.16
CA SER A 39 -9.44 -12.27 -2.76
C SER A 39 -8.00 -11.75 -2.65
N GLU A 40 -7.13 -12.13 -3.58
CA GLU A 40 -5.74 -11.65 -3.64
C GLU A 40 -5.67 -10.16 -3.96
N LEU A 41 -6.43 -9.70 -4.95
CA LEU A 41 -6.51 -8.26 -5.28
C LEU A 41 -7.00 -7.45 -4.06
N PHE A 42 -8.05 -7.93 -3.38
CA PHE A 42 -8.55 -7.30 -2.16
C PHE A 42 -7.51 -7.27 -1.05
N SER A 43 -6.78 -8.37 -0.85
CA SER A 43 -5.72 -8.47 0.15
C SER A 43 -4.61 -7.44 -0.11
N GLN A 44 -4.15 -7.33 -1.35
CA GLN A 44 -3.13 -6.35 -1.76
C GLN A 44 -3.60 -4.91 -1.58
N MET A 45 -4.84 -4.60 -1.97
CA MET A 45 -5.42 -3.25 -1.79
C MET A 45 -5.57 -2.89 -0.31
N LYS A 46 -6.01 -3.85 0.51
CA LYS A 46 -6.12 -3.67 1.97
C LYS A 46 -4.76 -3.45 2.61
N TRP A 47 -3.76 -4.25 2.26
CA TRP A 47 -2.41 -4.11 2.80
C TRP A 47 -1.81 -2.74 2.43
N ARG A 48 -1.99 -2.31 1.18
CA ARG A 48 -1.58 -0.98 0.75
C ARG A 48 -2.25 0.13 1.55
N SER A 49 -3.55 0.02 1.79
CA SER A 49 -4.31 1.02 2.56
C SER A 49 -3.91 1.05 4.04
N ALA A 50 -3.50 -0.09 4.61
CA ALA A 50 -3.07 -0.20 6.00
C ALA A 50 -1.69 0.43 6.25
N MET A 51 -0.80 0.46 5.24
CA MET A 51 0.53 1.09 5.37
C MET A 51 0.49 2.62 5.31
N ILE A 52 -0.60 3.21 4.81
CA ILE A 52 -0.72 4.67 4.74
C ILE A 52 -0.97 5.21 6.15
N CYS A 53 -0.12 6.15 6.58
CA CYS A 53 -0.29 6.78 7.88
C CYS A 53 -1.55 7.65 7.91
N ARG A 54 -2.51 7.32 8.77
CA ARG A 54 -3.76 8.09 8.94
C ARG A 54 -3.54 9.49 9.52
N ASN A 55 -2.41 9.74 10.17
CA ASN A 55 -2.12 11.04 10.80
C ASN A 55 -1.50 12.04 9.80
N CYS A 56 -0.51 11.63 9.02
CA CYS A 56 0.20 12.53 8.10
C CYS A 56 -0.01 12.23 6.61
N GLY A 57 -0.71 11.14 6.26
CA GLY A 57 -0.92 10.75 4.86
C GLY A 57 0.33 10.19 4.17
N PHE A 58 1.38 9.85 4.93
CA PHE A 58 2.61 9.28 4.40
C PHE A 58 2.37 7.87 3.83
N ASP A 59 2.72 7.69 2.55
CA ASP A 59 2.69 6.39 1.85
C ASP A 59 4.15 5.95 1.59
N PRO A 60 4.66 4.93 2.30
CA PRO A 60 6.04 4.46 2.14
C PRO A 60 6.30 3.88 0.74
N VAL A 61 5.30 3.29 0.10
CA VAL A 61 5.44 2.68 -1.23
C VAL A 61 5.66 3.75 -2.29
N VAL A 62 4.94 4.87 -2.18
CA VAL A 62 5.13 6.02 -3.08
C VAL A 62 6.47 6.68 -2.81
N TYR A 63 6.86 6.84 -1.54
CA TYR A 63 8.15 7.45 -1.18
C TYR A 63 9.34 6.69 -1.77
N VAL A 64 9.34 5.35 -1.70
CA VAL A 64 10.41 4.52 -2.27
C VAL A 64 10.49 4.64 -3.80
N ARG A 65 9.34 4.79 -4.48
CA ARG A 65 9.30 4.89 -5.96
C ARG A 65 9.61 6.30 -6.46
N ASN A 66 9.05 7.31 -5.81
CA ASN A 66 9.23 8.72 -6.17
C ASN A 66 9.03 9.60 -4.91
N PRO A 67 10.12 10.09 -4.30
CA PRO A 67 10.03 10.87 -3.07
C PRO A 67 9.35 12.24 -3.28
N GLU A 68 9.48 12.84 -4.47
CA GLU A 68 8.87 14.14 -4.77
C GLU A 68 7.34 14.04 -4.80
N GLN A 69 6.81 13.00 -5.47
CA GLN A 69 5.38 12.75 -5.50
C GLN A 69 4.80 12.42 -4.12
N ALA A 70 5.57 11.75 -3.26
CA ALA A 70 5.16 11.52 -1.88
C ALA A 70 5.03 12.85 -1.12
N GLY A 71 5.99 13.76 -1.28
CA GLY A 71 5.94 15.10 -0.70
C GLY A 71 4.71 15.90 -1.13
N LEU A 72 4.38 15.89 -2.43
CA LEU A 72 3.20 16.57 -2.96
C LEU A 72 1.88 16.01 -2.38
N LYS A 73 1.78 14.68 -2.22
CA LYS A 73 0.60 14.05 -1.62
C LYS A 73 0.43 14.39 -0.15
N ILE A 74 1.53 14.41 0.60
CA ILE A 74 1.52 14.79 2.02
C ILE A 74 1.10 16.26 2.17
N LYS A 75 1.63 17.15 1.31
CA LYS A 75 1.22 18.56 1.30
C LYS A 75 -0.29 18.69 1.05
N ALA A 76 -0.79 18.07 -0.02
CA ALA A 76 -2.22 18.08 -0.32
C ALA A 76 -3.08 17.48 0.80
N PHE A 77 -2.59 16.46 1.51
CA PHE A 77 -3.26 15.89 2.68
C PHE A 77 -3.28 16.85 3.88
N MET A 78 -2.18 17.54 4.14
CA MET A 78 -2.09 18.53 5.21
C MET A 78 -2.96 19.76 4.94
N ASP A 79 -3.02 20.22 3.68
CA ASP A 79 -3.88 21.33 3.25
C ASP A 79 -5.35 20.98 3.52
N ARG A 80 -5.82 19.82 3.05
CA ARG A 80 -7.19 19.32 3.34
C ARG A 80 -7.47 19.16 4.83
N ARG A 81 -6.46 18.75 5.60
CA ARG A 81 -6.60 18.61 7.06
C ARG A 81 -6.74 19.98 7.73
N SER A 82 -6.02 21.00 7.28
CA SER A 82 -6.12 22.36 7.85
C SER A 82 -7.49 23.01 7.63
N GLU A 83 -8.22 22.60 6.60
CA GLU A 83 -9.58 23.05 6.34
C GLU A 83 -10.60 22.46 7.35
N SER A 84 -10.29 21.32 7.97
CA SER A 84 -11.21 20.61 8.87
C SER A 84 -11.04 21.04 10.34
N PRO A 85 -12.10 21.44 11.07
CA PRO A 85 -11.99 21.83 12.49
C PRO A 85 -11.50 20.69 13.39
N GLU A 86 -11.72 19.44 12.99
CA GLU A 86 -11.27 18.21 13.68
C GLU A 86 -9.75 18.11 13.83
N HIS A 87 -8.98 18.82 13.01
CA HIS A 87 -7.51 18.77 13.06
C HIS A 87 -6.93 19.24 14.40
N LEU A 88 -7.65 20.09 15.14
CA LEU A 88 -7.25 20.62 16.45
C LEU A 88 -7.27 19.54 17.55
N LEU A 89 -8.09 18.51 17.36
CA LEU A 89 -8.27 17.43 18.34
C LEU A 89 -7.30 16.26 18.13
N ARG A 90 -6.55 16.24 17.02
CA ARG A 90 -5.64 15.16 16.67
C ARG A 90 -4.20 15.50 17.07
N ALA A 91 -3.45 14.47 17.48
CA ALA A 91 -2.05 14.61 17.86
C ALA A 91 -1.21 15.28 16.74
N PRO A 92 -0.28 16.18 17.10
CA PRO A 92 0.56 16.86 16.13
C PRO A 92 1.44 15.85 15.38
N VAL A 93 1.69 16.13 14.09
CA VAL A 93 2.57 15.30 13.28
C VAL A 93 4.00 15.50 13.75
N GLN A 94 4.61 14.43 14.29
CA GLN A 94 6.03 14.43 14.64
C GLN A 94 6.84 14.39 13.34
N ARG A 95 7.53 15.49 13.04
CA ARG A 95 8.44 15.53 11.89
C ARG A 95 9.74 14.86 12.32
N PRO A 96 10.33 13.98 11.49
CA PRO A 96 11.68 13.50 11.74
C PRO A 96 12.62 14.71 11.74
N THR A 97 13.34 14.92 12.84
CA THR A 97 14.34 15.97 12.94
C THR A 97 15.47 15.62 11.97
N GLN A 98 15.53 16.32 10.83
CA GLN A 98 16.71 16.20 9.98
C GLN A 98 17.89 16.71 10.79
N LYS A 99 18.83 15.82 11.12
CA LYS A 99 20.14 16.26 11.57
C LYS A 99 20.75 17.02 10.40
N ALA A 100 20.77 18.36 10.50
CA ALA A 100 21.41 19.19 9.50
C ALA A 100 22.83 18.64 9.27
N LYS A 101 23.12 18.14 8.06
CA LYS A 101 24.52 17.96 7.65
C LYS A 101 25.11 19.37 7.60
N LYS A 102 25.80 19.75 8.66
CA LYS A 102 26.58 20.99 8.78
C LYS A 102 27.66 20.96 7.71
N GLY A 103 27.39 21.48 6.50
CA GLY A 103 28.43 21.62 5.47
C GLY A 103 28.02 21.74 3.99
N GLU A 104 26.75 21.60 3.59
CA GLU A 104 26.39 21.55 2.15
C GLU A 104 25.57 22.78 1.69
N ASN A 105 26.01 23.99 2.03
CA ASN A 105 25.44 25.24 1.49
C ASN A 105 26.53 26.32 1.30
N LEU A 106 27.68 25.97 0.71
CA LEU A 106 28.75 26.94 0.42
C LEU A 106 29.10 27.12 -1.08
N SER A 107 28.39 26.49 -2.02
CA SER A 107 28.75 26.57 -3.46
C SER A 107 27.62 26.96 -4.42
N LEU A 108 26.54 27.58 -3.95
CA LEU A 108 25.58 28.22 -4.84
C LEU A 108 25.41 29.69 -4.50
N LYS A 109 26.49 30.44 -4.75
CA LYS A 109 26.46 31.85 -5.16
C LYS A 109 27.31 31.95 -6.43
N LEU A 110 26.65 32.05 -7.58
CA LEU A 110 27.13 32.84 -8.72
C LEU A 110 26.04 33.87 -9.02
#